data_AF-A0AAJ5IGD5-F1
#
_entry.id   AF-A0AAJ5IGD5-F1
#
_cell.length_a   1.000
_cell.length_b   1.000
_cell.length_c   1.000
_cell.angle_alpha   90.00
_cell.angle_beta   90.00
_cell.angle_gamma   90.00
#
_symmetry.space_group_name_H-M   'P 1'
#
loop_
_entity.id
_entity.type
_entity.pdbx_description
1 polymer ?
#
loop_
_entity_poly.entity_id
_entity_poly.type
_entity_poly.pdbx_seq_one_letter_code
_entity_poly.pdbx_strand_id
1 'polypeptide(L)'
;MATITNLVAINDIAHGKQVFRVHGTVTVASPAVEPVLVEPKLRHRGGWEVLELQLLDSGAITPQVLTEKTVAFERAGGTGWKTVEIIHADGSQRCEIRTIEAID
;
A
#
# COMPACT_ATOMS: atom_id res chain seq x y z
N MET A 1 5.58 -13.60 8.12
CA MET A 1 4.27 -12.99 7.88
C MET A 1 4.46 -11.50 7.73
N ALA A 2 4.59 -11.02 6.49
CA ALA A 2 4.63 -9.58 6.22
C ALA A 2 3.20 -9.05 6.18
N THR A 3 2.63 -8.78 7.35
CA THR A 3 1.27 -8.22 7.46
C THR A 3 1.33 -6.70 7.44
N ILE A 4 0.45 -6.08 6.66
CA ILE A 4 0.27 -4.64 6.68
C ILE A 4 -0.78 -4.26 7.72
N THR A 5 -0.35 -3.52 8.74
CA THR A 5 -1.22 -2.99 9.80
C THR A 5 -1.55 -1.54 9.51
N ASN A 6 -2.62 -1.03 10.14
CA ASN A 6 -3.11 0.35 9.92
C ASN A 6 -3.30 0.68 8.42
N LEU A 7 -3.70 -0.32 7.63
CA LEU A 7 -3.93 -0.19 6.21
C LEU A 7 -5.14 0.70 5.96
N VAL A 8 -4.92 1.75 5.18
CA VAL A 8 -5.95 2.71 4.78
C VAL A 8 -5.76 3.01 3.31
N ALA A 9 -6.88 3.04 2.59
CA ALA A 9 -6.93 3.46 1.20
C ALA A 9 -7.94 4.59 1.04
N ILE A 10 -7.55 5.64 0.33
CA ILE A 10 -8.37 6.83 0.13
C ILE A 10 -8.32 7.30 -1.32
N ASN A 11 -9.47 7.72 -1.82
CA ASN A 11 -9.58 8.68 -2.91
C ASN A 11 -9.64 10.07 -2.27
N ASP A 12 -8.53 10.79 -2.31
CA ASP A 12 -8.40 12.16 -1.81
C ASP A 12 -8.80 13.14 -2.92
N ILE A 13 -9.82 13.97 -2.66
CA ILE A 13 -10.34 14.97 -3.59
C ILE A 13 -10.14 16.35 -2.98
N ALA A 14 -9.26 17.15 -3.59
CA ALA A 14 -8.99 18.52 -3.15
C ALA A 14 -8.90 19.45 -4.36
N HIS A 15 -9.64 20.56 -4.34
CA HIS A 15 -9.68 21.57 -5.39
C HIS A 15 -9.86 20.99 -6.81
N GLY A 16 -10.79 20.03 -6.96
CA GLY A 16 -11.08 19.36 -8.22
C GLY A 16 -10.00 18.38 -8.70
N LYS A 17 -8.91 18.17 -7.93
CA LYS A 17 -7.91 17.14 -8.19
C LYS A 17 -8.21 15.92 -7.34
N GLN A 18 -8.08 14.75 -7.94
CA GLN A 18 -8.23 13.48 -7.25
C GLN A 18 -6.91 12.72 -7.24
N VAL A 19 -6.58 12.12 -6.09
CA VAL A 19 -5.39 11.31 -5.89
C VAL A 19 -5.79 10.04 -5.15
N PHE A 20 -5.40 8.88 -5.68
CA PHE A 20 -5.54 7.62 -4.98
C PHE A 20 -4.32 7.39 -4.09
N ARG A 21 -4.54 7.20 -2.79
CA ARG A 21 -3.50 7.01 -1.79
C ARG A 21 -3.75 5.75 -0.99
N VAL A 22 -2.69 5.00 -0.72
CA VAL A 22 -2.70 3.87 0.21
C VAL A 22 -1.56 4.02 1.19
N HIS A 23 -1.83 3.82 2.47
CA HIS A 23 -0.81 3.85 3.51
C HIS A 23 -1.00 2.73 4.52
N GLY A 24 0.09 2.32 5.15
CA GLY A 24 0.08 1.33 6.22
C GLY A 24 1.44 1.19 6.89
N THR A 25 1.54 0.22 7.78
CA THR A 25 2.76 -0.10 8.52
C THR A 25 3.09 -1.58 8.35
N VAL A 26 4.33 -1.88 7.99
CA VAL A 26 4.83 -3.24 7.75
C VAL A 26 5.93 -3.52 8.75
N THR A 27 5.87 -4.67 9.42
CA THR A 27 6.98 -5.18 10.22
C THR A 27 7.91 -6.00 9.34
N VAL A 28 9.17 -5.59 9.28
CA VAL A 28 10.24 -6.27 8.52
C VAL A 28 11.27 -6.88 9.47
N ALA A 29 11.97 -7.92 9.02
CA ALA A 29 12.92 -8.66 9.84
C ALA A 29 14.23 -7.89 10.15
N SER A 30 14.49 -6.79 9.43
CA SER A 30 15.69 -5.99 9.54
C SER A 30 15.47 -4.60 8.96
N PRO A 31 16.16 -3.55 9.48
CA PRO A 31 16.16 -2.22 8.89
C PRO A 31 16.65 -2.16 7.43
N ALA A 32 17.43 -3.15 6.98
CA ALA A 32 17.93 -3.22 5.60
C ALA A 32 16.83 -3.55 4.58
N VAL A 33 15.69 -4.07 5.02
CA VAL A 33 14.55 -4.41 4.16
C VAL A 33 13.61 -3.21 4.06
N GLU A 34 13.31 -2.78 2.84
CA GLU A 34 12.42 -1.66 2.54
C GLU A 34 11.09 -2.16 1.95
N PRO A 35 9.95 -1.92 2.62
CA PRO A 35 8.64 -2.24 2.07
C PRO A 35 8.22 -1.18 1.04
N VAL A 36 7.77 -1.63 -0.13
CA VAL A 36 7.29 -0.75 -1.21
C VAL A 36 5.97 -1.28 -1.74
N LEU A 37 4.97 -0.39 -1.87
CA LEU A 37 3.74 -0.69 -2.58
C LEU A 37 3.91 -0.32 -4.06
N VAL A 38 3.59 -1.26 -4.94
CA VAL A 38 3.67 -1.07 -6.39
C VAL A 38 2.41 -1.56 -7.08
N GLU A 39 2.17 -1.10 -8.30
CA GLU A 39 1.16 -1.72 -9.15
C GLU A 39 1.66 -3.08 -9.67
N PRO A 40 0.83 -4.13 -9.65
CA PRO A 40 1.24 -5.42 -10.17
C PRO A 40 1.35 -5.37 -11.70
N LYS A 41 2.34 -6.08 -12.25
CA LYS A 41 2.53 -6.21 -13.71
C LYS A 41 1.33 -6.85 -14.41
N LEU A 42 0.70 -7.81 -13.74
CA LEU A 42 -0.52 -8.47 -14.19
C LEU A 42 -1.63 -8.17 -13.22
N ARG A 43 -2.60 -7.37 -13.64
CA ARG A 43 -3.85 -7.17 -12.89
C ARG A 43 -4.76 -8.36 -13.13
N HIS A 44 -5.24 -9.00 -12.06
CA HIS A 44 -6.30 -10.00 -12.20
C HIS A 44 -7.62 -9.27 -12.53
N ARG A 45 -8.59 -9.99 -13.12
CA ARG A 45 -9.90 -9.43 -13.51
C ARG A 45 -10.87 -9.31 -12.32
N GLY A 46 -10.34 -8.96 -11.16
CA GLY A 46 -11.14 -8.72 -9.96
C GLY A 46 -11.80 -7.36 -10.07
N GLY A 47 -13.02 -7.24 -9.56
CA GLY A 47 -13.74 -5.97 -9.49
C GLY A 47 -13.22 -5.05 -8.38
N TRP A 48 -11.90 -4.91 -8.25
CA TRP A 48 -11.22 -4.13 -7.21
C TRP A 48 -9.86 -3.60 -7.68
N GLU A 49 -9.33 -2.60 -6.98
CA GLU A 49 -7.97 -2.09 -7.19
C GLU A 49 -6.94 -3.07 -6.60
N VAL A 50 -5.74 -3.13 -7.16
CA VAL A 50 -4.71 -4.08 -6.73
C VAL A 50 -3.37 -3.39 -6.63
N LEU A 51 -2.70 -3.58 -5.48
CA LEU A 51 -1.30 -3.26 -5.28
C LEU A 51 -0.55 -4.50 -4.79
N GLU A 52 0.75 -4.51 -4.98
CA GLU A 52 1.66 -5.54 -4.48
C GLU A 52 2.61 -4.90 -3.47
N LEU A 53 2.74 -5.52 -2.30
CA LEU A 53 3.76 -5.19 -1.30
C LEU A 53 5.04 -5.99 -1.62
N GLN A 54 6.07 -5.27 -2.03
CA GLN A 54 7.40 -5.80 -2.25
C GLN A 54 8.31 -5.48 -1.07
N LEU A 55 9.18 -6.43 -0.71
CA LEU A 55 10.21 -6.25 0.32
C LEU A 55 11.57 -6.22 -0.38
N LEU A 56 12.17 -5.04 -0.45
CA LEU A 56 13.44 -4.82 -1.15
C LEU A 56 14.58 -4.84 -0.15
N ASP A 57 15.49 -5.80 -0.26
CA ASP A 57 16.69 -5.83 0.57
C ASP A 57 17.76 -4.89 -0.02
N SER A 58 18.19 -3.92 0.79
CA SER A 58 19.29 -3.01 0.44
C SER A 58 20.67 -3.67 0.43
N GLY A 59 20.80 -4.88 1.00
CA GLY A 59 22.07 -5.59 1.18
C GLY A 59 22.95 -5.01 2.30
N ALA A 60 22.45 -4.01 3.04
CA ALA A 60 23.18 -3.42 4.15
C ALA A 60 23.32 -4.41 5.32
N ILE A 61 24.52 -4.50 5.88
CA ILE A 61 24.76 -5.31 7.09
C ILE A 61 24.16 -4.56 8.29
N THR A 62 23.04 -5.05 8.77
CA THR A 62 22.30 -4.47 9.90
C THR A 62 21.90 -5.57 10.90
N PRO A 63 21.62 -5.24 12.17
CA PRO A 63 21.11 -6.21 13.13
C PRO A 63 19.82 -6.87 12.64
N GLN A 64 19.65 -8.17 12.95
CA GLN A 64 18.37 -8.85 12.77
C GLN A 64 17.44 -8.48 13.90
N VAL A 65 16.65 -7.42 13.68
CA VAL A 65 15.68 -6.89 14.62
C VAL A 65 14.40 -6.54 13.88
N LEU A 66 13.27 -6.97 14.44
CA LEU A 66 11.96 -6.60 13.93
C LEU A 66 11.83 -5.08 13.94
N THR A 67 11.54 -4.53 12.77
CA THR A 67 11.50 -3.09 12.54
C THR A 67 10.16 -2.75 11.91
N GLU A 68 9.44 -1.80 12.48
CA GLU A 68 8.23 -1.25 11.86
C GLU A 68 8.62 -0.16 10.87
N LYS A 69 8.06 -0.23 9.67
CA LYS A 69 8.25 0.77 8.61
C LYS A 69 6.92 1.17 8.02
N THR A 70 6.75 2.47 7.77
CA THR A 70 5.61 2.97 7.01
C THR A 70 5.79 2.64 5.54
N VAL A 71 4.70 2.29 4.87
CA VAL A 71 4.67 2.17 3.41
C VAL A 71 3.53 3.02 2.86
N ALA A 72 3.77 3.65 1.72
CA ALA A 72 2.80 4.51 1.06
C ALA A 72 2.83 4.30 -0.46
N PHE A 73 1.68 4.51 -1.08
CA PHE A 73 1.49 4.56 -2.52
C PHE A 73 0.64 5.78 -2.86
N GLU A 74 1.03 6.49 -3.92
CA GLU A 74 0.28 7.63 -4.44
C GLU A 74 0.23 7.54 -5.97
N ARG A 75 -0.97 7.75 -6.53
CA ARG A 75 -1.19 7.83 -7.98
C ARG A 75 -2.12 8.99 -8.30
N ALA A 76 -1.77 9.76 -9.33
CA ALA A 76 -2.62 10.81 -9.86
C ALA A 76 -3.93 10.21 -10.42
N GLY A 77 -5.05 10.86 -10.14
CA GLY A 77 -6.38 10.31 -10.39
C GLY A 77 -6.84 9.38 -9.28
N GLY A 78 -8.15 9.29 -9.10
CA GLY A 78 -8.73 8.31 -8.20
C GLY A 78 -8.90 6.94 -8.84
N THR A 79 -9.47 6.03 -8.07
CA THR A 79 -9.98 4.76 -8.59
C THR A 79 -11.50 4.69 -8.42
N GLY A 80 -12.17 4.08 -9.41
CA GLY A 80 -13.62 3.83 -9.35
C GLY A 80 -13.99 2.64 -8.47
N TRP A 81 -13.00 1.85 -8.04
CA TRP A 81 -13.21 0.70 -7.18
C TRP A 81 -13.53 1.11 -5.74
N LYS A 82 -14.28 0.25 -5.04
CA LYS A 82 -14.64 0.45 -3.62
C LYS A 82 -13.68 -0.21 -2.64
N THR A 83 -12.83 -1.10 -3.14
CA THR A 83 -11.87 -1.85 -2.35
C THR A 83 -10.53 -1.92 -3.07
N VAL A 84 -9.46 -2.03 -2.28
CA VAL A 84 -8.12 -2.36 -2.76
C VAL A 84 -7.65 -3.65 -2.10
N GLU A 85 -7.02 -4.50 -2.89
CA GLU A 85 -6.29 -5.68 -2.44
C GLU A 85 -4.79 -5.40 -2.45
N ILE A 86 -4.12 -5.68 -1.34
CA ILE A 86 -2.67 -5.67 -1.21
C ILE A 86 -2.19 -7.11 -1.22
N ILE A 87 -1.50 -7.50 -2.30
CA ILE A 87 -0.88 -8.81 -2.44
C ILE A 87 0.48 -8.79 -1.73
N HIS A 88 0.81 -9.83 -0.98
CA HIS A 88 2.11 -10.03 -0.35
C HIS A 88 2.51 -11.50 -0.44
N ALA A 89 3.78 -11.83 -0.16
CA ALA A 89 4.31 -13.20 -0.33
C ALA A 89 3.47 -14.28 0.39
N ASP A 90 2.88 -13.93 1.54
CA ASP A 90 2.12 -14.85 2.39
C ASP A 90 0.60 -14.83 2.13
N GLY A 91 0.10 -14.09 1.12
CA GLY A 91 -1.33 -14.00 0.82
C GLY A 91 -1.78 -12.63 0.32
N SER A 92 -2.98 -12.21 0.71
CA SER A 92 -3.47 -10.86 0.43
C SER A 92 -4.33 -10.31 1.56
N GLN A 93 -4.44 -8.99 1.60
CA GLN A 93 -5.29 -8.25 2.52
C GLN A 93 -6.13 -7.24 1.74
N ARG A 94 -7.42 -7.13 2.05
CA ARG A 94 -8.31 -6.15 1.43
C ARG A 94 -8.73 -5.10 2.44
N CYS A 95 -8.90 -3.87 1.96
CA CYS A 95 -9.58 -2.81 2.71
C CYS A 95 -10.49 -2.00 1.79
N GLU A 96 -11.44 -1.30 2.42
CA GLU A 96 -12.31 -0.35 1.76
C GLU A 96 -11.55 0.91 1.38
N ILE A 97 -11.88 1.46 0.21
CA ILE A 97 -11.40 2.74 -0.25
C ILE A 97 -12.40 3.79 0.19
N ARG A 98 -11.96 4.70 1.06
CA ARG A 98 -12.78 5.83 1.50
C ARG A 98 -12.61 6.98 0.52
N THR A 99 -13.65 7.79 0.33
CA THR A 99 -13.49 9.07 -0.36
C THR A 99 -13.39 10.15 0.71
N ILE A 100 -12.36 10.99 0.61
CA ILE A 100 -12.19 12.19 1.42
C ILE A 100 -12.25 13.36 0.45
N GLU A 101 -13.15 14.30 0.72
CA GLU A 101 -13.32 15.50 -0.08
C GLU A 101 -13.08 16.71 0.82
N ALA A 102 -12.10 17.54 0.46
CA ALA A 102 -11.89 18.82 1.12
C ALA A 102 -13.02 19.76 0.69
N ILE A 103 -13.85 20.15 1.65
CA ILE A 103 -14.87 21.18 1.46
C ILE A 103 -14.20 22.53 1.76
N ASP A 104 -14.20 23.42 0.77
CA ASP A 104 -13.78 24.83 0.94
C ASP A 104 -14.79 25.62 1.80
#